data_AF-A0A0M8UG17-F1
#
_entry.id   AF-A0A0M8UG17-F1
#
_cell.length_a   1.000
_cell.length_b   1.000
_cell.length_c   1.000
_cell.angle_alpha   90.00
_cell.angle_beta   90.00
_cell.angle_gamma   90.00
#
_symmetry.space_group_name_H-M   'P 1'
#
loop_
_entity.id
_entity.type
_entity.pdbx_description
1 polymer ?
#
loop_
_entity_poly.entity_id
_entity_poly.type
_entity_poly.pdbx_seq_one_letter_code
_entity_poly.pdbx_strand_id
1 'polypeptide(L)'
;MGSMPDRHAPHHPNTPAILGHTLEDLLAAAEHELLRRKGEVEQQKTEVRRLKRRLSRARRRVLRRRTARTVRPALGVALGVCGLLAFLFGLVAFLLGSDMADDWFTIGVTAWGAAAVFRPDRRP
;
A
#
# COMPACT_ATOMS: atom_id res chain seq x y z
N MET A 1 -24.48 -24.22 93.05
CA MET A 1 -25.22 -23.87 91.81
C MET A 1 -24.36 -22.88 91.05
N GLY A 2 -23.61 -23.35 90.05
CA GLY A 2 -22.71 -22.53 89.25
C GLY A 2 -23.41 -22.12 87.95
N SER A 3 -23.68 -20.83 87.79
CA SER A 3 -24.23 -20.26 86.55
C SER A 3 -23.11 -20.10 85.53
N MET A 4 -23.27 -20.81 84.42
CA MET A 4 -22.46 -20.82 83.21
C MET A 4 -22.61 -19.49 82.46
N PRO A 5 -21.51 -18.79 82.08
CA PRO A 5 -21.63 -17.66 81.17
C PRO A 5 -21.81 -18.15 79.74
N ASP A 6 -22.96 -17.80 79.17
CA ASP A 6 -23.29 -18.01 77.77
C ASP A 6 -22.25 -17.35 76.86
N ARG A 7 -21.78 -18.14 75.90
CA ARG A 7 -20.95 -17.68 74.78
C ARG A 7 -21.78 -16.75 73.91
N HIS A 8 -21.55 -15.44 74.03
CA HIS A 8 -21.91 -14.51 72.97
C HIS A 8 -20.91 -14.67 71.80
N ALA A 9 -21.29 -15.48 70.82
CA ALA A 9 -20.76 -15.35 69.47
C ALA A 9 -21.56 -14.25 68.75
N PRO A 10 -20.96 -13.13 68.32
CA PRO A 10 -21.66 -12.18 67.48
C PRO A 10 -21.81 -12.78 66.07
N HIS A 11 -23.06 -12.92 65.67
CA HIS A 11 -23.56 -12.95 64.31
C HIS A 11 -22.57 -12.40 63.26
N HIS A 12 -22.26 -13.23 62.26
CA HIS A 12 -21.67 -12.78 61.00
C HIS A 12 -22.76 -12.81 59.91
N PRO A 13 -23.53 -11.73 59.70
CA PRO A 13 -24.44 -11.64 58.58
C PRO A 13 -23.73 -10.95 57.42
N ASN A 14 -23.85 -11.52 56.21
CA ASN A 14 -23.71 -10.81 54.92
C ASN A 14 -22.31 -10.56 54.32
N THR A 15 -21.29 -11.33 54.66
CA THR A 15 -19.98 -11.28 53.95
C THR A 15 -20.00 -11.69 52.46
N PRO A 16 -20.80 -12.69 51.98
CA PRO A 16 -20.73 -13.11 50.59
C PRO A 16 -21.49 -12.21 49.60
N ALA A 17 -22.59 -11.56 50.03
CA ALA A 17 -23.40 -10.69 49.17
C ALA A 17 -22.69 -9.36 48.86
N ILE A 18 -22.01 -8.77 49.87
CA ILE A 18 -21.22 -7.55 49.70
C ILE A 18 -20.03 -7.82 48.75
N LEU A 19 -19.39 -8.98 48.90
CA LEU A 19 -18.26 -9.37 48.05
C LEU A 19 -18.72 -9.63 46.60
N GLY A 20 -19.90 -10.21 46.40
CA GLY A 20 -20.52 -10.42 45.08
C GLY A 20 -20.76 -9.10 44.34
N HIS A 21 -21.39 -8.13 44.99
CA HIS A 21 -21.65 -6.81 44.37
C HIS A 21 -20.36 -6.03 44.08
N THR A 22 -19.34 -6.10 44.96
CA THR A 22 -18.05 -5.47 44.65
C THR A 22 -17.32 -6.14 43.49
N LEU A 23 -17.46 -7.46 43.31
CA LEU A 23 -16.88 -8.16 42.15
C LEU A 23 -17.60 -7.79 40.86
N GLU A 24 -18.93 -7.69 40.89
CA GLU A 24 -19.75 -7.25 39.76
C GLU A 24 -19.40 -5.81 39.34
N ASP A 25 -19.22 -4.91 40.30
CA ASP A 25 -18.83 -3.51 40.04
C ASP A 25 -17.42 -3.41 39.43
N LEU A 26 -16.46 -4.21 39.92
CA LEU A 26 -15.12 -4.27 39.35
C LEU A 26 -15.12 -4.87 37.93
N LEU A 27 -15.96 -5.87 37.69
CA LEU A 27 -16.13 -6.47 36.36
C LEU A 27 -16.73 -5.45 35.39
N ALA A 28 -17.77 -4.72 35.81
CA ALA A 28 -18.42 -3.68 35.02
C ALA A 28 -17.46 -2.53 34.70
N ALA A 29 -16.66 -2.10 35.66
CA ALA A 29 -15.62 -1.08 35.46
C ALA A 29 -14.53 -1.56 34.48
N ALA A 30 -14.09 -2.83 34.59
CA ALA A 30 -13.11 -3.40 33.68
C ALA A 30 -13.65 -3.54 32.24
N GLU A 31 -14.92 -3.94 32.09
CA GLU A 31 -15.58 -3.99 30.77
C GLU A 31 -15.70 -2.60 30.14
N HIS A 32 -16.03 -1.58 30.94
CA HIS A 32 -16.11 -0.19 30.46
C HIS A 32 -14.75 0.33 30.00
N GLU A 33 -13.69 0.06 30.75
CA GLU A 33 -12.33 0.46 30.37
C GLU A 33 -11.86 -0.28 29.10
N LEU A 34 -12.19 -1.56 28.94
CA LEU A 34 -11.91 -2.32 27.72
C LEU A 34 -12.66 -1.78 26.50
N LEU A 35 -13.95 -1.47 26.65
CA LEU A 35 -14.76 -0.87 25.58
C LEU A 35 -14.22 0.50 25.18
N ARG A 36 -13.82 1.31 26.15
CA ARG A 36 -13.19 2.62 25.90
C ARG A 36 -11.90 2.48 25.10
N ARG A 37 -10.98 1.61 25.54
CA ARG A 37 -9.70 1.39 24.83
C ARG A 37 -9.91 0.80 23.44
N LYS A 38 -10.91 -0.07 23.26
CA LYS A 38 -11.27 -0.60 21.94
C LYS A 38 -11.72 0.52 21.00
N GLY A 39 -12.48 1.49 21.50
CA GLY A 39 -12.87 2.69 20.75
C GLY A 39 -11.67 3.54 20.32
N GLU A 40 -10.73 3.79 21.24
CA GLU A 40 -9.51 4.57 20.96
C GLU A 40 -8.61 3.88 19.92
N VAL A 41 -8.47 2.55 19.99
CA VAL A 41 -7.70 1.76 19.02
C VAL A 41 -8.35 1.79 17.63
N GLU A 42 -9.68 1.68 17.54
CA GLU A 42 -10.37 1.78 16.26
C GLU A 42 -10.25 3.18 15.64
N GLN A 43 -10.32 4.24 16.45
CA GLN A 43 -10.05 5.60 16.00
C GLN A 43 -8.63 5.73 15.43
N GLN A 44 -7.61 5.29 16.16
CA GLN A 44 -6.22 5.31 15.69
C GLN A 44 -6.02 4.51 14.39
N LYS A 45 -6.65 3.32 14.26
CA LYS A 45 -6.61 2.54 13.01
C LYS A 45 -7.20 3.31 11.84
N THR A 46 -8.30 4.02 12.03
CA THR A 46 -8.90 4.82 10.95
C THR A 46 -8.00 5.97 10.52
N GLU A 47 -7.32 6.63 11.44
CA GLU A 47 -6.37 7.70 11.15
C GLU A 47 -5.16 7.18 10.39
N VAL A 48 -4.57 6.06 10.82
CA VAL A 48 -3.48 5.40 10.11
C VAL A 48 -3.89 5.00 8.69
N ARG A 49 -5.11 4.46 8.51
CA ARG A 49 -5.66 4.15 7.18
C ARG A 49 -5.81 5.40 6.31
N ARG A 50 -6.27 6.52 6.89
CA ARG A 50 -6.39 7.81 6.19
C ARG A 50 -5.02 8.37 5.77
N LEU A 51 -4.03 8.34 6.66
CA LEU A 51 -2.64 8.71 6.37
C LEU A 51 -2.03 7.84 5.27
N LYS A 52 -2.18 6.52 5.36
CA LYS A 52 -1.67 5.57 4.35
C LYS A 52 -2.28 5.82 2.97
N ARG A 53 -3.58 6.14 2.91
CA ARG A 53 -4.27 6.52 1.64
C ARG A 53 -3.75 7.85 1.08
N ARG A 54 -3.47 8.85 1.92
CA ARG A 54 -2.88 10.13 1.49
C ARG A 54 -1.46 9.92 0.95
N LEU A 55 -0.66 9.12 1.66
CA LEU A 55 0.73 8.83 1.31
C LEU A 55 0.84 7.99 0.03
N SER A 56 -0.07 7.02 -0.19
CA SER A 56 -0.10 6.24 -1.44
C SER A 56 -0.46 7.11 -2.66
N ARG A 57 -1.40 8.04 -2.52
CA ARG A 57 -1.75 9.01 -3.57
C ARG A 57 -0.59 9.96 -3.87
N ALA A 58 0.12 10.44 -2.83
CA ALA A 58 1.31 11.27 -2.99
C ALA A 58 2.47 10.50 -3.66
N ARG A 59 2.76 9.27 -3.22
CA ARG A 59 3.78 8.40 -3.82
C ARG A 59 3.50 8.10 -5.30
N ARG A 60 2.24 7.84 -5.68
CA ARG A 60 1.88 7.64 -7.09
C ARG A 60 2.16 8.86 -7.96
N ARG A 61 1.97 10.09 -7.44
CA ARG A 61 2.30 11.33 -8.16
C ARG A 61 3.81 11.53 -8.31
N VAL A 62 4.57 11.24 -7.26
CA VAL A 62 6.04 11.32 -7.30
C VAL A 62 6.62 10.28 -8.26
N LEU A 63 6.11 9.03 -8.21
CA LEU A 63 6.54 7.97 -9.10
C LEU A 63 6.20 8.29 -10.55
N ARG A 64 4.98 8.75 -10.86
CA ARG A 64 4.62 9.20 -12.22
C ARG A 64 5.53 10.31 -12.75
N ARG A 65 5.87 11.31 -11.92
CA ARG A 65 6.79 12.40 -12.33
C ARG A 65 8.21 11.91 -12.58
N ARG A 66 8.71 10.97 -11.79
CA ARG A 66 10.06 10.42 -11.94
C ARG A 66 10.15 9.46 -13.13
N THR A 67 9.14 8.60 -13.31
CA THR A 67 9.04 7.68 -14.46
C THR A 67 8.91 8.45 -15.78
N ALA A 68 8.10 9.51 -15.82
CA ALA A 68 7.94 10.32 -17.03
C ALA A 68 9.22 11.07 -17.45
N ARG A 69 10.08 11.47 -16.51
CA ARG A 69 11.32 12.20 -16.82
C ARG A 69 12.46 11.28 -17.29
N THR A 70 12.54 10.06 -16.77
CA THR A 70 13.68 9.17 -17.07
C THR A 70 13.34 8.12 -18.13
N VAL A 71 12.11 7.60 -18.15
CA VAL A 71 11.75 6.46 -19.02
C VAL A 71 11.40 6.92 -20.45
N ARG A 72 10.79 8.10 -20.62
CA ARG A 72 10.46 8.64 -21.94
C ARG A 72 11.68 8.85 -22.85
N PRO A 73 12.75 9.54 -22.42
CA PRO A 73 13.92 9.72 -23.27
C PRO A 73 14.66 8.39 -23.53
N ALA A 74 14.73 7.50 -22.53
CA ALA A 74 15.38 6.20 -22.70
C ALA A 74 14.64 5.31 -23.71
N LEU A 75 13.30 5.29 -23.69
CA LEU A 75 12.50 4.57 -24.68
C LEU A 75 12.69 5.14 -26.09
N GLY A 76 12.70 6.47 -26.24
CA GLY A 76 12.95 7.09 -27.55
C GLY A 76 14.31 6.72 -28.15
N VAL A 77 15.36 6.69 -27.32
CA VAL A 77 16.70 6.25 -27.75
C VAL A 77 16.72 4.77 -28.12
N ALA A 78 16.13 3.91 -27.28
CA ALA A 78 16.08 2.46 -27.55
C ALA A 78 15.31 2.14 -28.84
N LEU A 79 14.18 2.81 -29.10
CA LEU A 79 13.44 2.65 -30.35
C LEU A 79 14.22 3.19 -31.56
N GLY A 80 14.95 4.30 -31.41
CA GLY A 80 15.83 4.82 -32.46
C GLY A 80 16.94 3.83 -32.84
N VAL A 81 17.59 3.21 -31.84
CA VAL A 81 18.59 2.16 -32.06
C VAL A 81 17.96 0.92 -32.71
N CYS A 82 16.79 0.50 -32.26
CA CYS A 82 16.06 -0.62 -32.85
C CYS A 82 15.72 -0.38 -34.33
N GLY A 83 15.21 0.80 -34.67
CA GLY A 83 14.92 1.15 -36.06
C GLY A 83 16.17 1.29 -36.92
N LEU A 84 17.30 1.76 -36.36
CA LEU A 84 18.59 1.76 -37.07
C LEU A 84 19.06 0.34 -37.39
N LEU A 85 18.96 -0.58 -36.43
CA LEU A 85 19.30 -1.99 -36.65
C LEU A 85 18.40 -2.63 -37.70
N ALA A 86 17.08 -2.40 -37.62
CA ALA A 86 16.13 -2.91 -38.61
C ALA A 86 16.43 -2.38 -40.02
N PHE A 87 16.82 -1.10 -40.16
CA PHE A 87 17.24 -0.54 -41.44
C PHE A 87 18.53 -1.20 -41.98
N LEU A 88 19.51 -1.44 -41.12
CA LEU A 88 20.74 -2.15 -41.52
C LEU A 88 20.45 -3.59 -41.96
N PHE A 89 19.59 -4.31 -41.24
CA PHE A 89 19.17 -5.66 -41.64
C PHE A 89 18.39 -5.67 -42.95
N GLY A 90 17.48 -4.70 -43.15
CA GLY A 90 16.76 -4.52 -44.41
C GLY A 90 17.69 -4.22 -45.58
N LEU A 91 18.70 -3.36 -45.38
CA LEU A 91 19.72 -3.06 -46.39
C LEU A 91 20.55 -4.29 -46.78
N VAL A 92 20.96 -5.09 -45.80
CA VAL A 92 21.69 -6.35 -46.06
C VAL A 92 20.78 -7.34 -46.80
N ALA A 93 19.54 -7.52 -46.36
CA ALA A 93 18.58 -8.40 -47.03
C ALA A 93 18.30 -7.98 -48.47
N PHE A 94 18.20 -6.66 -48.72
CA PHE A 94 18.03 -6.08 -50.05
C PHE A 94 19.23 -6.36 -50.96
N LEU A 95 20.46 -6.19 -50.45
CA LEU A 95 21.69 -6.51 -51.20
C LEU A 95 21.80 -8.01 -51.51
N LEU A 96 21.23 -8.87 -50.65
CA LEU A 96 21.15 -10.32 -50.87
C LEU A 96 19.98 -10.73 -51.78
N GLY A 97 19.12 -9.80 -52.21
CA GLY A 97 17.95 -10.09 -53.04
C GLY A 97 16.88 -10.91 -52.31
N SER A 98 16.81 -10.79 -50.98
CA SER A 98 15.84 -11.51 -50.15
C SER A 98 14.51 -10.76 -50.06
N ASP A 99 13.40 -11.48 -50.25
CA ASP A 99 12.03 -10.96 -50.05
C ASP A 99 11.76 -10.46 -48.62
N MET A 100 12.60 -10.81 -47.64
CA MET A 100 12.45 -10.33 -46.26
C MET A 100 12.83 -8.85 -46.08
N ALA A 101 13.42 -8.19 -47.10
CA ALA A 101 13.84 -6.80 -46.99
C ALA A 101 12.68 -5.84 -46.66
N ASP A 102 11.50 -6.05 -47.27
CA ASP A 102 10.32 -5.21 -47.06
C ASP A 102 9.79 -5.29 -45.62
N ASP A 103 9.84 -6.47 -45.00
CA ASP A 103 9.46 -6.66 -43.60
C ASP A 103 10.39 -5.87 -42.66
N TRP A 104 11.70 -5.93 -42.90
CA TRP A 104 12.69 -5.21 -42.10
C TRP A 104 12.58 -3.69 -42.27
N PHE A 105 12.30 -3.19 -43.48
CA PHE A 105 12.05 -1.77 -43.69
C PHE A 105 10.76 -1.30 -43.01
N THR A 106 9.69 -2.09 -43.07
CA THR A 106 8.42 -1.77 -42.40
C THR A 106 8.60 -1.68 -40.89
N ILE A 107 9.33 -2.63 -40.29
CA ILE A 107 9.68 -2.60 -38.86
C ILE A 107 10.52 -1.36 -38.53
N GLY A 108 11.51 -1.03 -39.37
CA GLY A 108 12.34 0.17 -39.21
C GLY A 108 11.56 1.48 -39.22
N VAL A 109 10.68 1.67 -40.22
CA VAL A 109 9.81 2.85 -40.35
C VAL A 109 8.85 2.97 -39.17
N THR A 110 8.24 1.85 -38.76
CA THR A 110 7.32 1.82 -37.61
C THR A 110 8.05 2.16 -36.31
N ALA A 111 9.24 1.60 -36.11
CA ALA A 111 10.07 1.90 -34.94
C ALA A 111 10.51 3.37 -34.90
N TRP A 112 10.86 3.96 -36.05
CA TRP A 112 11.20 5.38 -36.17
C TRP A 112 9.99 6.30 -35.92
N GLY A 113 8.84 5.97 -36.49
CA GLY A 113 7.59 6.70 -36.23
C GLY A 113 7.23 6.69 -34.75
N ALA A 114 7.34 5.53 -34.10
CA ALA A 114 7.14 5.41 -32.67
C ALA A 114 8.20 6.20 -31.87
N ALA A 115 9.47 6.14 -32.26
CA ALA A 115 10.54 6.92 -31.62
C ALA A 115 10.29 8.43 -31.67
N ALA A 116 9.72 8.94 -32.77
CA ALA A 116 9.35 10.35 -32.91
C ALA A 116 8.25 10.80 -31.92
N VAL A 117 7.31 9.91 -31.57
CA VAL A 117 6.28 10.18 -30.56
C VAL A 117 6.88 10.27 -29.14
N PHE A 118 7.98 9.54 -28.89
CA PHE A 118 8.69 9.57 -27.61
C PHE A 118 9.80 10.62 -27.54
N ARG A 119 10.05 11.38 -28.62
CA ARG A 119 11.04 12.45 -28.61
C ARG A 119 10.60 13.50 -27.58
N PRO A 120 11.42 13.80 -26.56
CA PRO A 120 11.08 14.83 -25.60
C PRO A 120 11.01 16.16 -26.36
N ASP A 121 9.88 16.84 -26.18
CA ASP A 121 9.61 18.19 -26.68
C ASP A 121 10.73 19.09 -26.14
N ARG A 122 11.79 19.28 -26.93
CA ARG A 122 12.87 20.22 -26.63
C ARG A 122 12.25 21.60 -26.86
N ARG A 123 11.59 22.13 -25.84
CA ARG A 123 11.25 23.54 -25.82
C ARG A 123 12.55 24.34 -25.80
N PRO A 124 12.69 25.36 -26.68
CA PRO A 124 13.84 26.25 -26.72
C PRO A 124 13.96 27.07 -25.42
#